data_AF-A0A6B3NJ55-F1
#
_entry.id   AF-A0A6B3NJ55-F1
#
_cell.length_a   1.000
_cell.length_b   1.000
_cell.length_c   1.000
_cell.angle_alpha   90.00
_cell.angle_beta   90.00
_cell.angle_gamma   90.00
#
_symmetry.space_group_name_H-M   'P 1'
#
loop_
_entity.id
_entity.type
_entity.pdbx_description
1 polymer ?
#
loop_
_entity_poly.entity_id
_entity_poly.type
_entity_poly.pdbx_seq_one_letter_code
_entity_poly.pdbx_strand_id
1 'polypeptide(L)'
;MSNEPSDLFAQLALAQIPKILTLLDRNPHSPTYGCFDRNFWHYKIIDFPSGMAQEFVWPVALAWDTDLRDNPFYQQAAISDWVEAGILYAAKSAHPDGSCDDYFPYERAAGAAAFSLLACVESYKLLKLNNPMVLEFFTRRASWLANHHESGRLTNHQALIVLCLELLSELLGTSQWDKAKALRLERVLDWQNQEGWFQEYEGCDPGYHTLTISCLARIYQLRAEIRLKEALIKAVELAAYFVHPDGSYGGEYTSRNTYNFFPHGFELVGQWLPEALAINDRFLVGLAKGLAPCYADDHIIGHHTWNYLLAWRDFVSDNRPSISPRPDSRIWLKEAQILIDRRQGVELYLALNKGGTFKLFRNQQLVVSDTQFSVQVNTGDKIQNAVGHLIDRYSVEVDDDQIVIQGKLGWAKQKQMTPANLIILRVVMLTVGRFFPNLIRKLLQKILITGKTKAPFSFRRQLQWQDGQWVITDQLRTKSWQNVVSAGIGCYQTSIYVVMSRTFQVGQLQSWFELTGEVKKLSAGQVLQLERKF
;
A
#
# COMPACT_ATOMS: atom_id res chain seq x y z
N MET A 1 11.25 -32.08 8.84
CA MET A 1 12.46 -31.23 8.93
C MET A 1 11.94 -29.82 9.14
N SER A 2 12.27 -29.21 10.28
CA SER A 2 11.69 -27.92 10.70
C SER A 2 12.36 -26.79 9.93
N ASN A 3 11.63 -26.16 9.00
CA ASN A 3 12.02 -24.83 8.51
C ASN A 3 11.80 -23.84 9.66
N GLU A 4 12.76 -22.94 9.88
CA GLU A 4 12.56 -21.85 10.84
C GLU A 4 11.38 -20.99 10.36
N PRO A 5 10.51 -20.48 11.25
CA PRO A 5 9.38 -19.62 10.84
C PRO A 5 9.82 -18.42 9.99
N SER A 6 11.02 -17.90 10.24
CA SER A 6 11.64 -16.81 9.47
C SER A 6 11.86 -17.17 8.00
N ASP A 7 12.20 -18.43 7.68
CA ASP A 7 12.48 -18.89 6.32
C ASP A 7 11.30 -18.66 5.38
N LEU A 8 10.08 -18.58 5.92
CA LEU A 8 8.88 -18.34 5.14
C LEU A 8 8.90 -16.97 4.45
N PHE A 9 9.53 -15.95 5.06
CA PHE A 9 9.74 -14.66 4.38
C PHE A 9 10.63 -14.81 3.16
N ALA A 10 11.80 -15.44 3.32
CA ALA A 10 12.75 -15.64 2.21
C ALA A 10 12.19 -16.55 1.13
N GLN A 11 11.53 -17.66 1.49
CA GLN A 11 10.95 -18.61 0.53
C GLN A 11 9.92 -17.94 -0.38
N LEU A 12 9.01 -17.13 0.18
CA LEU A 12 8.01 -16.42 -0.61
C LEU A 12 8.61 -15.34 -1.51
N ALA A 13 9.64 -14.64 -1.04
CA ALA A 13 10.34 -13.65 -1.83
C ALA A 13 11.16 -14.30 -2.97
N LEU A 14 11.92 -15.35 -2.67
CA LEU A 14 12.72 -16.10 -3.65
C LEU A 14 11.83 -16.70 -4.75
N ALA A 15 10.61 -17.13 -4.41
CA ALA A 15 9.63 -17.61 -5.39
C ALA A 15 9.22 -16.54 -6.42
N GLN A 16 9.39 -15.25 -6.13
CA GLN A 16 9.11 -14.16 -7.09
C GLN A 16 10.27 -13.87 -8.05
N ILE A 17 11.50 -14.30 -7.72
CA ILE A 17 12.70 -13.95 -8.50
C ILE A 17 12.64 -14.45 -9.96
N PRO A 18 12.17 -15.68 -10.28
CA PRO A 18 11.99 -16.10 -11.67
C PRO A 18 11.06 -15.17 -12.47
N LYS A 19 10.00 -14.67 -11.82
CA LYS A 19 9.07 -13.72 -12.43
C LYS A 19 9.75 -12.37 -12.66
N ILE A 20 10.48 -11.86 -11.67
CA ILE A 20 11.27 -10.62 -11.82
C ILE A 20 12.32 -10.74 -12.94
N LEU A 21 13.04 -11.86 -13.04
CA LEU A 21 14.00 -12.12 -14.12
C LEU A 21 13.34 -12.29 -15.49
N THR A 22 12.07 -12.68 -15.54
CA THR A 22 11.28 -12.68 -16.79
C THR A 22 11.00 -11.27 -17.28
N LEU A 23 10.86 -10.31 -16.35
CA LEU A 23 10.63 -8.91 -16.67
C LEU A 23 11.89 -8.20 -17.18
N LEU A 24 13.08 -8.74 -16.92
CA LEU A 24 14.37 -8.18 -17.33
C LEU A 24 14.73 -8.51 -18.78
N ASP A 25 15.08 -7.49 -19.56
CA ASP A 25 15.85 -7.64 -20.79
C ASP A 25 17.30 -8.00 -20.46
N ARG A 26 17.63 -9.29 -20.65
CA ARG A 26 18.93 -9.88 -20.32
C ARG A 26 19.88 -9.99 -21.50
N ASN A 27 19.53 -9.47 -22.69
CA ASN A 27 20.37 -9.56 -23.88
C ASN A 27 21.36 -8.39 -23.96
N PRO A 28 22.68 -8.59 -23.82
CA PRO A 28 23.66 -7.50 -23.86
C PRO A 28 23.71 -6.69 -25.18
N HIS A 29 23.22 -7.28 -26.27
CA HIS A 29 23.13 -6.60 -27.57
C HIS A 29 21.80 -5.86 -27.78
N SER A 30 20.88 -5.94 -26.82
CA SER A 30 19.60 -5.24 -26.90
C SER A 30 19.77 -3.75 -26.60
N PRO A 31 19.07 -2.84 -27.32
CA PRO A 31 19.05 -1.43 -26.97
C PRO A 31 18.42 -1.17 -25.58
N THR A 32 17.68 -2.14 -25.05
CA THR A 32 17.00 -2.11 -23.75
C THR A 32 17.62 -3.03 -22.71
N TYR A 33 18.85 -3.52 -22.92
CA TYR A 33 19.56 -4.33 -21.93
C TYR A 33 19.52 -3.70 -20.54
N GLY A 34 19.06 -4.45 -19.54
CA GLY A 34 18.85 -3.97 -18.18
C GLY A 34 17.43 -3.45 -17.87
N CYS A 35 16.54 -3.33 -18.85
CA CYS A 35 15.17 -2.87 -18.63
C CYS A 35 14.31 -3.94 -17.95
N PHE A 36 13.71 -3.62 -16.81
CA PHE A 36 12.72 -4.48 -16.14
C PHE A 36 11.27 -4.22 -16.57
N ASP A 37 11.00 -3.25 -17.45
CA ASP A 37 9.64 -2.99 -17.94
C ASP A 37 9.35 -3.79 -19.21
N ARG A 38 8.88 -5.03 -19.02
CA ARG A 38 8.57 -5.94 -20.13
C ARG A 38 7.45 -5.45 -21.04
N ASN A 39 6.53 -4.61 -20.53
CA ASN A 39 5.50 -3.98 -21.34
C ASN A 39 6.11 -3.01 -22.36
N PHE A 40 7.20 -2.35 -21.99
CA PHE A 40 7.97 -1.48 -22.86
C PHE A 40 8.90 -2.25 -23.80
N TRP A 41 9.87 -3.02 -23.27
CA TRP A 41 10.95 -3.55 -24.11
C TRP A 41 10.54 -4.76 -24.96
N HIS A 42 9.64 -5.62 -24.47
CA HIS A 42 9.24 -6.86 -25.15
C HIS A 42 7.91 -6.72 -25.88
N TYR A 43 6.84 -6.42 -25.14
CA TYR A 43 5.49 -6.34 -25.70
C TYR A 43 5.29 -5.07 -26.53
N LYS A 44 6.02 -3.99 -26.22
CA LYS A 44 5.96 -2.70 -26.93
C LYS A 44 4.55 -2.13 -26.98
N ILE A 45 3.80 -2.30 -25.89
CA ILE A 45 2.42 -1.81 -25.73
C ILE A 45 2.33 -0.47 -25.00
N ILE A 46 3.47 0.03 -24.51
CA ILE A 46 3.64 1.36 -23.93
C ILE A 46 4.82 2.07 -24.61
N ASP A 47 4.81 3.39 -24.56
CA ASP A 47 5.67 4.30 -25.33
C ASP A 47 6.90 4.82 -24.55
N PHE A 48 6.99 4.49 -23.26
CA PHE A 48 8.12 4.81 -22.37
C PHE A 48 8.19 3.75 -21.26
N PRO A 49 9.37 3.46 -20.68
CA PRO A 49 9.48 2.54 -19.54
C PRO A 49 9.08 3.24 -18.25
N SER A 50 8.43 2.50 -17.34
CA SER A 50 8.31 2.93 -15.94
C SER A 50 9.69 2.88 -15.27
N GLY A 51 10.09 3.99 -14.67
CA GLY A 51 11.28 4.05 -13.83
C GLY A 51 11.14 3.25 -12.52
N MET A 52 9.91 2.93 -12.10
CA MET A 52 9.65 2.09 -10.94
C MET A 52 10.19 0.68 -11.15
N ALA A 53 10.12 0.15 -12.38
CA ALA A 53 10.56 -1.22 -12.69
C ALA A 53 12.03 -1.46 -12.33
N GLN A 54 12.87 -0.43 -12.33
CA GLN A 54 14.28 -0.56 -11.94
C GLN A 54 14.48 -0.75 -10.43
N GLU A 55 13.44 -0.68 -9.61
CA GLU A 55 13.47 -1.18 -8.22
C GLU A 55 13.84 -2.66 -8.16
N PHE A 56 13.54 -3.43 -9.20
CA PHE A 56 13.67 -4.89 -9.21
C PHE A 56 15.13 -5.37 -9.20
N VAL A 57 16.10 -4.49 -9.41
CA VAL A 57 17.52 -4.79 -9.21
C VAL A 57 17.82 -5.26 -7.80
N TRP A 58 17.09 -4.74 -6.79
CA TRP A 58 17.40 -5.04 -5.39
C TRP A 58 16.91 -6.39 -4.89
N PRO A 59 15.65 -6.81 -5.15
CA PRO A 59 15.26 -8.20 -4.95
C PRO A 59 16.23 -9.20 -5.60
N VAL A 60 16.69 -8.91 -6.82
CA VAL A 60 17.63 -9.77 -7.56
C VAL A 60 19.02 -9.79 -6.92
N ALA A 61 19.54 -8.64 -6.49
CA ALA A 61 20.80 -8.55 -5.74
C ALA A 61 20.72 -9.26 -4.37
N LEU A 62 19.61 -9.13 -3.66
CA LEU A 62 19.37 -9.84 -2.40
C LEU A 62 19.28 -11.35 -2.62
N ALA A 63 18.64 -11.80 -3.70
CA ALA A 63 18.61 -13.22 -4.06
C ALA A 63 20.02 -13.78 -4.34
N TRP A 64 20.95 -12.97 -4.84
CA TRP A 64 22.35 -13.39 -4.99
C TRP A 64 23.07 -13.53 -3.64
N ASP A 65 22.73 -12.70 -2.65
CA ASP A 65 23.38 -12.66 -1.32
C ASP A 65 22.73 -13.61 -0.29
N THR A 66 21.50 -14.06 -0.53
CA THR A 66 20.72 -14.87 0.43
C THR A 66 21.22 -16.33 0.47
N ASP A 67 22.00 -16.69 1.47
CA ASP A 67 22.47 -18.07 1.70
C ASP A 67 21.37 -18.95 2.34
N LEU A 68 20.32 -19.24 1.56
CA LEU A 68 19.28 -20.19 1.93
C LEU A 68 19.47 -21.47 1.11
N ARG A 69 19.36 -22.63 1.76
CA ARG A 69 19.68 -23.96 1.18
C ARG A 69 19.11 -24.21 -0.22
N ASP A 70 17.90 -23.75 -0.50
CA ASP A 70 17.18 -24.00 -1.76
C ASP A 70 17.18 -22.79 -2.71
N ASN A 71 18.06 -21.80 -2.48
CA ASN A 71 18.18 -20.63 -3.33
C ASN A 71 19.08 -20.90 -4.56
N PRO A 72 18.52 -20.99 -5.79
CA PRO A 72 19.32 -21.26 -6.98
C PRO A 72 20.09 -20.03 -7.48
N PHE A 73 19.81 -18.84 -6.94
CA PHE A 73 20.41 -17.57 -7.37
C PHE A 73 21.66 -17.20 -6.57
N TYR A 74 21.90 -17.88 -5.45
CA TYR A 74 22.99 -17.59 -4.54
C TYR A 74 24.33 -17.61 -5.29
N GLN A 75 25.06 -16.50 -5.19
CA GLN A 75 26.40 -16.29 -5.76
C GLN A 75 26.53 -16.54 -7.28
N GLN A 76 25.42 -16.56 -8.04
CA GLN A 76 25.46 -16.74 -9.49
C GLN A 76 26.02 -15.51 -10.20
N ALA A 77 27.12 -15.66 -10.93
CA ALA A 77 27.82 -14.55 -11.60
C ALA A 77 26.89 -13.71 -12.51
N ALA A 78 26.02 -14.38 -13.28
CA ALA A 78 25.07 -13.71 -14.18
C ALA A 78 24.13 -12.73 -13.45
N ILE A 79 23.80 -12.99 -12.18
CA ILE A 79 22.94 -12.11 -11.40
C ILE A 79 23.62 -10.76 -11.17
N SER A 80 24.92 -10.75 -10.86
CA SER A 80 25.69 -9.52 -10.66
C SER A 80 25.71 -8.67 -11.94
N ASP A 81 25.98 -9.30 -13.09
CA ASP A 81 25.99 -8.62 -14.40
C ASP A 81 24.62 -7.99 -14.73
N TRP A 82 23.54 -8.72 -14.46
CA TRP A 82 22.17 -8.28 -14.70
C TRP A 82 21.73 -7.15 -13.76
N VAL A 83 22.17 -7.17 -12.51
CA VAL A 83 21.91 -6.08 -11.55
C VAL A 83 22.62 -4.81 -12.01
N GLU A 84 23.91 -4.88 -12.35
CA GLU A 84 24.64 -3.72 -12.85
C GLU A 84 24.02 -3.18 -14.15
N ALA A 85 23.65 -4.06 -15.09
CA ALA A 85 22.93 -3.69 -16.30
C ALA A 85 21.61 -2.96 -16.00
N GLY A 86 20.85 -3.42 -15.00
CA GLY A 86 19.64 -2.75 -14.55
C GLY A 86 19.89 -1.34 -14.01
N ILE A 87 20.93 -1.17 -13.19
CA ILE A 87 21.30 0.16 -12.68
C ILE A 87 21.73 1.10 -13.82
N LEU A 88 22.54 0.60 -14.76
CA LEU A 88 22.95 1.36 -15.94
C LEU A 88 21.77 1.72 -16.85
N TYR A 89 20.80 0.83 -17.01
CA TYR A 89 19.57 1.13 -17.75
C TYR A 89 18.76 2.22 -17.05
N ALA A 90 18.65 2.20 -15.71
CA ALA A 90 18.00 3.26 -14.95
C ALA A 90 18.65 4.63 -15.19
N ALA A 91 19.98 4.67 -15.29
CA ALA A 91 20.72 5.88 -15.63
C ALA A 91 20.45 6.34 -17.08
N LYS A 92 20.41 5.39 -18.02
CA LYS A 92 20.17 5.64 -19.45
C LYS A 92 18.76 6.14 -19.73
N SER A 93 17.75 5.60 -19.06
CA SER A 93 16.33 5.92 -19.30
C SER A 93 15.83 7.13 -18.51
N ALA A 94 16.61 7.64 -17.56
CA ALA A 94 16.26 8.81 -16.76
C ALA A 94 16.26 10.10 -17.60
N HIS A 95 15.49 11.08 -17.16
CA HIS A 95 15.58 12.46 -17.66
C HIS A 95 16.95 13.08 -17.29
N PRO A 96 17.38 14.16 -17.97
CA PRO A 96 18.68 14.80 -17.68
C PRO A 96 18.87 15.27 -16.23
N ASP A 97 17.79 15.56 -15.52
CA ASP A 97 17.79 15.92 -14.10
C ASP A 97 17.87 14.71 -13.15
N GLY A 98 17.88 13.48 -13.69
CA GLY A 98 17.88 12.23 -12.94
C GLY A 98 16.50 11.69 -12.56
N SER A 99 15.42 12.42 -12.85
CA SER A 99 14.04 11.96 -12.63
C SER A 99 13.60 10.88 -13.62
N CYS A 100 12.49 10.20 -13.35
CA CYS A 100 11.91 9.21 -14.24
C CYS A 100 10.38 9.28 -14.24
N ASP A 101 9.76 8.64 -15.23
CA ASP A 101 8.30 8.58 -15.37
C ASP A 101 7.75 7.24 -14.84
N ASP A 102 6.44 7.16 -14.61
CA ASP A 102 5.81 5.93 -14.12
C ASP A 102 4.53 5.59 -14.90
N TYR A 103 3.51 6.44 -14.84
CA TYR A 103 2.20 6.21 -15.46
C TYR A 103 1.96 6.98 -16.75
N PHE A 104 2.65 8.10 -16.97
CA PHE A 104 2.54 8.91 -18.18
C PHE A 104 3.86 9.64 -18.50
N PRO A 105 4.12 9.98 -19.78
CA PRO A 105 5.40 10.58 -20.17
C PRO A 105 5.58 11.96 -19.54
N TYR A 106 6.81 12.28 -19.14
CA TYR A 106 7.20 13.50 -18.42
C TYR A 106 6.51 13.72 -17.07
N GLU A 107 5.98 12.65 -16.46
CA GLU A 107 5.41 12.67 -15.12
C GLU A 107 6.40 13.14 -14.06
N ARG A 108 7.69 12.76 -14.19
CA ARG A 108 8.72 12.94 -13.15
C ARG A 108 8.23 12.45 -11.78
N ALA A 109 7.96 11.15 -11.70
CA ALA A 109 7.37 10.50 -10.54
C ALA A 109 8.39 10.35 -9.39
N ALA A 110 8.18 11.10 -8.30
CA ALA A 110 9.09 11.08 -7.15
C ALA A 110 9.12 9.71 -6.45
N GLY A 111 7.97 9.04 -6.31
CA GLY A 111 7.88 7.68 -5.79
C GLY A 111 8.75 6.70 -6.59
N ALA A 112 8.53 6.62 -7.91
CA ALA A 112 9.32 5.77 -8.79
C ALA A 112 10.82 6.07 -8.73
N ALA A 113 11.19 7.36 -8.73
CA ALA A 113 12.58 7.77 -8.63
C ALA A 113 13.22 7.35 -7.29
N ALA A 114 12.50 7.49 -6.17
CA ALA A 114 13.00 7.16 -4.84
C ALA A 114 13.11 5.64 -4.61
N PHE A 115 12.09 4.85 -4.99
CA PHE A 115 12.14 3.38 -4.87
C PHE A 115 13.29 2.79 -5.68
N SER A 116 13.40 3.17 -6.96
CA SER A 116 14.48 2.67 -7.80
C SER A 116 15.86 3.23 -7.40
N LEU A 117 15.96 4.46 -6.85
CA LEU A 117 17.24 4.94 -6.29
C LEU A 117 17.66 4.12 -5.08
N LEU A 118 16.77 3.87 -4.12
CA LEU A 118 17.04 3.03 -2.97
C LEU A 118 17.57 1.67 -3.42
N ALA A 119 16.81 1.02 -4.30
CA ALA A 119 17.17 -0.28 -4.84
C ALA A 119 18.54 -0.30 -5.52
N CYS A 120 18.83 0.69 -6.37
CA CYS A 120 20.11 0.77 -7.06
C CYS A 120 21.29 1.02 -6.10
N VAL A 121 21.14 1.92 -5.13
CA VAL A 121 22.19 2.23 -4.15
C VAL A 121 22.50 1.02 -3.28
N GLU A 122 21.48 0.33 -2.78
CA GLU A 122 21.63 -0.87 -1.97
C GLU A 122 22.28 -2.01 -2.76
N SER A 123 21.83 -2.22 -3.99
CA SER A 123 22.40 -3.25 -4.88
C SER A 123 23.87 -2.95 -5.21
N TYR A 124 24.20 -1.67 -5.47
CA TYR A 124 25.56 -1.21 -5.71
C TYR A 124 26.47 -1.50 -4.51
N LYS A 125 26.01 -1.20 -3.29
CA LYS A 125 26.74 -1.50 -2.06
C LYS A 125 26.89 -3.01 -1.84
N LEU A 126 25.79 -3.76 -1.96
CA LEU A 126 25.73 -5.20 -1.70
C LEU A 126 26.67 -5.99 -2.60
N LEU A 127 26.64 -5.70 -3.90
CA LEU A 127 27.50 -6.36 -4.90
C LEU A 127 28.89 -5.75 -5.02
N LYS A 128 29.20 -4.72 -4.21
CA LYS A 128 30.50 -4.01 -4.22
C LYS A 128 30.89 -3.52 -5.62
N LEU A 129 29.90 -2.99 -6.36
CA LEU A 129 30.14 -2.47 -7.69
C LEU A 129 31.10 -1.27 -7.64
N ASN A 130 31.85 -1.07 -8.73
CA ASN A 130 32.77 0.05 -8.86
C ASN A 130 32.58 0.72 -10.22
N ASN A 131 31.55 1.57 -10.31
CA ASN A 131 31.14 2.20 -11.56
C ASN A 131 30.88 3.71 -11.37
N PRO A 132 31.81 4.60 -11.76
CA PRO A 132 31.66 6.04 -11.59
C PRO A 132 30.44 6.65 -12.29
N MET A 133 30.01 6.10 -13.43
CA MET A 133 28.83 6.59 -14.15
C MET A 133 27.55 6.37 -13.33
N VAL A 134 27.49 5.26 -12.60
CA VAL A 134 26.38 4.93 -11.70
C VAL A 134 26.34 5.92 -10.53
N LEU A 135 27.49 6.23 -9.93
CA LEU A 135 27.58 7.22 -8.84
C LEU A 135 27.17 8.63 -9.28
N GLU A 136 27.54 9.03 -10.49
CA GLU A 136 27.11 10.31 -11.06
C GLU A 136 25.59 10.35 -11.24
N PHE A 137 24.99 9.26 -11.76
CA PHE A 137 23.54 9.12 -11.88
C PHE A 137 22.84 9.21 -10.51
N PHE A 138 23.33 8.48 -9.51
CA PHE A 138 22.78 8.56 -8.14
C PHE A 138 22.80 9.99 -7.62
N THR A 139 23.91 10.70 -7.82
CA THR A 139 24.07 12.10 -7.39
C THR A 139 23.05 13.02 -8.07
N ARG A 140 22.83 12.90 -9.38
CA ARG A 140 21.83 13.68 -10.11
C ARG A 140 20.42 13.41 -9.58
N ARG A 141 20.04 12.14 -9.47
CA ARG A 141 18.71 11.74 -9.00
C ARG A 141 18.45 12.16 -7.55
N ALA A 142 19.42 11.97 -6.66
CA ALA A 142 19.34 12.42 -5.28
C ALA A 142 19.20 13.94 -5.18
N SER A 143 19.95 14.69 -5.98
CA SER A 143 19.84 16.15 -6.04
C SER A 143 18.47 16.61 -6.53
N TRP A 144 17.88 15.91 -7.50
CA TRP A 144 16.49 16.17 -7.91
C TRP A 144 15.50 15.85 -6.80
N LEU A 145 15.59 14.66 -6.18
CA LEU A 145 14.72 14.25 -5.07
C LEU A 145 14.82 15.18 -3.88
N ALA A 146 16.02 15.67 -3.54
CA ALA A 146 16.25 16.62 -2.45
C ALA A 146 15.42 17.90 -2.63
N ASN A 147 15.30 18.39 -3.86
CA ASN A 147 14.65 19.66 -4.19
C ASN A 147 13.21 19.52 -4.69
N HIS A 148 12.76 18.33 -5.07
CA HIS A 148 11.42 18.10 -5.62
C HIS A 148 10.37 17.77 -4.54
N HIS A 149 9.21 18.43 -4.59
CA HIS A 149 8.09 18.15 -3.70
C HIS A 149 6.83 17.76 -4.47
N GLU A 150 6.24 16.64 -4.09
CA GLU A 150 4.96 16.19 -4.63
C GLU A 150 3.78 17.00 -4.08
N SER A 151 2.68 17.02 -4.83
CA SER A 151 1.45 17.73 -4.45
C SER A 151 0.65 17.03 -3.33
N GLY A 152 0.81 15.72 -3.16
CA GLY A 152 0.12 14.92 -2.16
C GLY A 152 0.89 14.81 -0.84
N ARG A 153 0.17 14.52 0.26
CA ARG A 153 0.78 14.16 1.54
C ARG A 153 0.96 12.64 1.60
N LEU A 154 2.18 12.19 1.35
CA LEU A 154 2.59 10.79 1.32
C LEU A 154 3.83 10.66 2.20
N THR A 155 3.64 10.15 3.41
CA THR A 155 4.73 10.11 4.40
C THR A 155 5.75 9.06 4.02
N ASN A 156 5.29 7.92 3.50
CA ASN A 156 6.13 6.85 3.00
C ASN A 156 7.15 7.35 1.95
N HIS A 157 6.74 8.23 1.02
CA HIS A 157 7.63 8.81 0.01
C HIS A 157 8.66 9.75 0.63
N GLN A 158 8.27 10.58 1.61
CA GLN A 158 9.22 11.47 2.28
C GLN A 158 10.27 10.67 3.06
N ALA A 159 9.85 9.66 3.82
CA ALA A 159 10.75 8.77 4.55
C ALA A 159 11.70 8.02 3.60
N LEU A 160 11.18 7.50 2.48
CA LEU A 160 11.98 6.83 1.45
C LEU A 160 13.04 7.76 0.83
N ILE A 161 12.67 9.01 0.54
CA ILE A 161 13.62 10.01 0.01
C ILE A 161 14.71 10.32 1.05
N VAL A 162 14.34 10.53 2.32
CA VAL A 162 15.32 10.77 3.39
C VAL A 162 16.31 9.61 3.48
N LEU A 163 15.82 8.37 3.47
CA LEU A 163 16.68 7.17 3.49
C LEU A 163 17.65 7.13 2.31
N CYS A 164 17.18 7.40 1.09
CA CYS A 164 18.05 7.47 -0.10
C CYS A 164 19.17 8.51 0.07
N LEU A 165 18.82 9.69 0.58
CA LEU A 165 19.78 10.78 0.76
C LEU A 165 20.80 10.46 1.86
N GLU A 166 20.39 9.83 2.97
CA GLU A 166 21.32 9.40 4.02
C GLU A 166 22.31 8.35 3.50
N LEU A 167 21.80 7.29 2.85
CA LEU A 167 22.63 6.21 2.30
C LEU A 167 23.65 6.71 1.27
N LEU A 168 23.24 7.66 0.42
CA LEU A 168 24.11 8.20 -0.61
C LEU A 168 25.09 9.25 -0.06
N SER A 169 24.68 10.05 0.93
CA SER A 169 25.61 10.92 1.68
C SER A 169 26.76 10.12 2.28
N GLU A 170 26.47 8.97 2.91
CA GLU A 170 27.47 8.07 3.44
C GLU A 170 28.33 7.46 2.33
N LEU A 171 27.71 6.93 1.26
CA LEU A 171 28.42 6.28 0.15
C LEU A 171 29.42 7.22 -0.55
N LEU A 172 29.07 8.50 -0.68
CA LEU A 172 29.89 9.49 -1.37
C LEU A 172 30.74 10.35 -0.42
N GLY A 173 30.56 10.21 0.90
CA GLY A 173 31.21 11.08 1.88
C GLY A 173 30.84 12.57 1.72
N THR A 174 29.57 12.89 1.44
CA THR A 174 29.12 14.25 1.13
C THR A 174 28.02 14.78 2.06
N SER A 175 28.10 16.08 2.38
CA SER A 175 27.10 16.85 3.14
C SER A 175 26.13 17.63 2.26
N GLN A 176 26.21 17.46 0.93
CA GLN A 176 25.43 18.23 -0.05
C GLN A 176 23.92 18.28 0.24
N TRP A 177 23.35 17.21 0.83
CA TRP A 177 21.92 17.08 1.06
C TRP A 177 21.48 17.27 2.52
N ASP A 178 22.39 17.61 3.45
CA ASP A 178 22.09 17.66 4.90
C ASP A 178 20.89 18.53 5.24
N LYS A 179 20.79 19.72 4.64
CA LYS A 179 19.64 20.61 4.81
C LYS A 179 18.34 19.96 4.31
N ALA A 180 18.38 19.30 3.15
CA ALA A 180 17.20 18.65 2.57
C ALA A 180 16.76 17.43 3.41
N LYS A 181 17.72 16.64 3.92
CA LYS A 181 17.47 15.50 4.82
C LYS A 181 16.76 15.98 6.09
N ALA A 182 17.32 16.98 6.77
CA ALA A 182 16.74 17.55 7.97
C ALA A 182 15.32 18.09 7.74
N LEU A 183 15.11 18.94 6.73
CA LEU A 183 13.79 19.52 6.45
C LEU A 183 12.72 18.47 6.08
N ARG A 184 13.11 17.39 5.41
CA ARG A 184 12.19 16.31 5.03
C ARG A 184 11.88 15.39 6.21
N LEU A 185 12.88 15.04 7.02
CA LEU A 185 12.67 14.25 8.21
C LEU A 185 11.75 14.99 9.19
N GLU A 186 11.98 16.28 9.42
CA GLU A 186 11.09 17.13 10.21
C GLU A 186 9.66 17.10 9.67
N ARG A 187 9.47 17.21 8.35
CA ARG A 187 8.15 17.09 7.73
C ARG A 187 7.50 15.72 7.93
N VAL A 188 8.27 14.63 7.89
CA VAL A 188 7.76 13.27 8.19
C VAL A 188 7.23 13.22 9.62
N LEU A 189 8.02 13.69 10.57
CA LEU A 189 7.68 13.69 11.99
C LEU A 189 6.46 14.59 12.28
N ASP A 190 6.36 15.75 11.62
CA ASP A 190 5.22 16.65 11.72
C ASP A 190 3.93 16.09 11.09
N TRP A 191 4.05 15.09 10.22
CA TRP A 191 2.91 14.37 9.64
C TRP A 191 2.50 13.14 10.43
N GLN A 192 3.15 12.85 11.56
CA GLN A 192 2.66 11.85 12.49
C GLN A 192 1.46 12.40 13.27
N ASN A 193 0.38 11.65 13.27
CA ASN A 193 -0.78 11.92 14.09
C ASN A 193 -0.49 11.61 15.57
N GLN A 194 -1.22 12.25 16.49
CA GLN A 194 -1.10 11.97 17.93
C GLN A 194 -1.46 10.52 18.27
N GLU A 195 -2.32 9.89 17.47
CA GLU A 195 -2.67 8.47 17.55
C GLU A 195 -1.56 7.52 17.04
N GLY A 196 -0.46 8.06 16.50
CA GLY A 196 0.73 7.31 16.09
C GLY A 196 0.84 6.98 14.59
N TRP A 197 -0.23 7.14 13.82
CA TRP A 197 -0.23 6.89 12.37
C TRP A 197 0.37 8.03 11.56
N PHE A 198 0.98 7.71 10.42
CA PHE A 198 1.49 8.70 9.47
C PHE A 198 0.50 9.01 8.35
N GLN A 199 0.45 10.27 7.92
CA GLN A 199 -0.49 10.72 6.90
C GLN A 199 -0.24 10.08 5.52
N GLU A 200 -1.27 9.43 4.98
CA GLU A 200 -1.30 8.84 3.64
C GLU A 200 -2.55 9.32 2.88
N TYR A 201 -2.43 10.43 2.15
CA TYR A 201 -3.53 11.18 1.52
C TYR A 201 -4.66 11.59 2.48
N GLU A 202 -5.75 10.79 2.53
CA GLU A 202 -7.01 11.13 3.21
C GLU A 202 -7.10 10.57 4.64
N GLY A 203 -6.10 9.80 5.12
CA GLY A 203 -6.06 9.37 6.53
C GLY A 203 -5.06 8.26 6.84
N CYS A 204 -5.31 7.50 7.90
CA CYS A 204 -4.52 6.36 8.35
C CYS A 204 -4.61 5.17 7.38
N ASP A 205 -3.49 4.83 6.75
CA ASP A 205 -3.35 3.58 5.97
C ASP A 205 -2.29 2.67 6.64
N PRO A 206 -2.71 1.67 7.44
CA PRO A 206 -1.83 0.75 8.15
C PRO A 206 -0.82 0.03 7.24
N GLY A 207 -1.18 -0.19 5.97
CA GLY A 207 -0.30 -0.85 5.02
C GLY A 207 0.91 0.00 4.66
N TYR A 208 0.71 1.19 4.06
CA TYR A 208 1.83 2.11 3.79
C TYR A 208 2.53 2.61 5.06
N HIS A 209 1.84 2.60 6.20
CA HIS A 209 2.45 2.85 7.50
C HIS A 209 3.59 1.86 7.81
N THR A 210 3.47 0.58 7.44
CA THR A 210 4.57 -0.39 7.63
C THR A 210 5.80 -0.09 6.77
N LEU A 211 5.62 0.43 5.54
CA LEU A 211 6.74 0.92 4.73
C LEU A 211 7.43 2.12 5.39
N THR A 212 6.63 3.07 5.90
CA THR A 212 7.16 4.22 6.63
C THR A 212 7.99 3.78 7.84
N ILE A 213 7.50 2.82 8.63
CA ILE A 213 8.26 2.22 9.75
C ILE A 213 9.56 1.61 9.24
N SER A 214 9.53 0.82 8.16
CA SER A 214 10.73 0.21 7.59
C SER A 214 11.78 1.25 7.16
N CYS A 215 11.37 2.32 6.47
CA CYS A 215 12.29 3.40 6.09
C CYS A 215 12.85 4.14 7.32
N LEU A 216 11.99 4.50 8.28
CA LEU A 216 12.39 5.25 9.46
C LEU A 216 13.29 4.44 10.41
N ALA A 217 13.05 3.14 10.53
CA ALA A 217 13.90 2.24 11.33
C ALA A 217 15.33 2.18 10.75
N ARG A 218 15.45 2.14 9.41
CA ARG A 218 16.76 2.21 8.74
C ARG A 218 17.43 3.58 8.90
N ILE A 219 16.67 4.67 8.80
CA ILE A 219 17.18 6.02 9.08
C ILE A 219 17.70 6.10 10.52
N TYR A 220 16.99 5.51 11.48
CA TYR A 220 17.41 5.49 12.89
C TYR A 220 18.74 4.75 13.10
N GLN A 221 19.00 3.67 12.36
CA GLN A 221 20.29 2.98 12.39
C GLN A 221 21.43 3.85 11.85
N LEU A 222 21.19 4.61 10.77
CA LEU A 222 22.17 5.52 10.18
C LEU A 222 22.39 6.76 11.06
N ARG A 223 21.34 7.22 11.74
CA ARG A 223 21.33 8.44 12.55
C ARG A 223 20.34 8.29 13.70
N ALA A 224 20.86 7.91 14.87
CA ALA A 224 20.05 7.77 16.06
C ALA A 224 19.61 9.14 16.60
N GLU A 225 18.31 9.42 16.54
CA GLU A 225 17.71 10.63 17.12
C GLU A 225 16.55 10.27 18.05
N ILE A 226 16.43 11.01 19.17
CA ILE A 226 15.42 10.73 20.18
C ILE A 226 14.00 10.89 19.63
N ARG A 227 13.72 11.98 18.91
CA ARG A 227 12.41 12.27 18.32
C ARG A 227 12.00 11.21 17.28
N LEU A 228 12.96 10.71 16.51
CA LEU A 228 12.72 9.62 15.56
C LEU A 228 12.40 8.31 16.28
N LYS A 229 13.12 7.99 17.36
CA LYS A 229 12.83 6.80 18.20
C LYS A 229 11.42 6.87 18.80
N GLU A 230 11.05 8.02 19.36
CA GLU A 230 9.70 8.25 19.91
C GLU A 230 8.61 8.11 18.86
N ALA A 231 8.84 8.64 17.65
CA ALA A 231 7.92 8.47 16.54
C ALA A 231 7.79 7.00 16.11
N LEU A 232 8.90 6.24 16.06
CA LEU A 232 8.89 4.81 15.75
C LEU A 232 8.12 3.99 16.79
N ILE A 233 8.27 4.29 18.09
CA ILE A 233 7.51 3.62 19.16
C ILE A 233 6.00 3.75 18.92
N LYS A 234 5.51 4.99 18.75
CA LYS A 234 4.08 5.24 18.48
C LYS A 234 3.60 4.57 17.18
N ALA A 235 4.45 4.56 16.16
CA ALA A 235 4.12 3.95 14.88
C ALA A 235 3.98 2.42 15.00
N VAL A 236 4.86 1.76 15.75
CA VAL A 236 4.80 0.32 16.03
C VAL A 236 3.61 -0.04 16.89
N GLU A 237 3.36 0.72 17.97
CA GLU A 237 2.19 0.54 18.84
C GLU A 237 0.89 0.59 18.04
N LEU A 238 0.75 1.57 17.13
CA LEU A 238 -0.40 1.64 16.24
C LEU A 238 -0.48 0.44 15.28
N ALA A 239 0.64 0.05 14.65
CA ALA A 239 0.66 -1.07 13.70
C ALA A 239 0.21 -2.40 14.34
N ALA A 240 0.53 -2.62 15.62
CA ALA A 240 0.14 -3.80 16.38
C ALA A 240 -1.39 -3.99 16.44
N TYR A 241 -2.18 -2.92 16.35
CA TYR A 241 -3.64 -3.02 16.33
C TYR A 241 -4.18 -3.67 15.06
N PHE A 242 -3.48 -3.52 13.92
CA PHE A 242 -3.98 -3.86 12.58
C PHE A 242 -3.57 -5.25 12.08
N VAL A 243 -2.75 -5.99 12.81
CA VAL A 243 -2.58 -7.43 12.55
C VAL A 243 -3.83 -8.16 13.06
N HIS A 244 -4.58 -8.75 12.15
CA HIS A 244 -5.83 -9.45 12.43
C HIS A 244 -5.59 -10.75 13.22
N PRO A 245 -6.65 -11.36 13.80
CA PRO A 245 -6.52 -12.60 14.59
C PRO A 245 -6.20 -13.85 13.78
N ASP A 246 -6.41 -13.84 12.47
CA ASP A 246 -5.94 -14.91 11.58
C ASP A 246 -4.50 -14.71 11.09
N GLY A 247 -3.88 -13.56 11.37
CA GLY A 247 -2.55 -13.15 10.89
C GLY A 247 -2.55 -12.36 9.58
N SER A 248 -3.73 -12.06 9.01
CA SER A 248 -3.85 -11.11 7.89
C SER A 248 -3.67 -9.66 8.35
N TYR A 249 -3.54 -8.72 7.40
CA TYR A 249 -3.26 -7.31 7.71
C TYR A 249 -4.00 -6.35 6.78
N GLY A 250 -4.62 -5.31 7.34
CA GLY A 250 -5.22 -4.20 6.59
C GLY A 250 -6.40 -4.55 5.67
N GLY A 251 -6.61 -3.72 4.64
CA GLY A 251 -7.68 -3.88 3.65
C GLY A 251 -8.73 -2.76 3.66
N GLU A 252 -9.96 -3.08 3.30
CA GLU A 252 -10.96 -2.12 2.80
C GLU A 252 -11.50 -1.14 3.85
N TYR A 253 -11.22 -1.32 5.13
CA TYR A 253 -11.63 -0.38 6.18
C TYR A 253 -10.61 0.75 6.41
N THR A 254 -9.45 0.70 5.75
CA THR A 254 -8.39 1.72 5.92
C THR A 254 -8.55 2.90 4.95
N SER A 255 -7.75 3.96 5.08
CA SER A 255 -7.90 5.15 4.24
C SER A 255 -7.58 4.91 2.75
N ARG A 256 -6.64 4.02 2.44
CA ARG A 256 -6.24 3.70 1.05
C ARG A 256 -6.53 2.27 0.63
N ASN A 257 -7.22 1.50 1.48
CA ASN A 257 -7.64 0.12 1.25
C ASN A 257 -6.47 -0.84 1.02
N THR A 258 -5.27 -0.50 1.49
CA THR A 258 -4.10 -1.30 1.10
C THR A 258 -3.92 -2.52 1.97
N TYR A 259 -3.30 -3.50 1.32
CA TYR A 259 -2.92 -4.78 1.87
C TYR A 259 -1.40 -4.91 2.03
N ASN A 260 -0.70 -3.78 2.02
CA ASN A 260 0.76 -3.78 2.18
C ASN A 260 1.16 -4.32 3.56
N PHE A 261 2.28 -5.04 3.60
CA PHE A 261 2.95 -5.37 4.86
C PHE A 261 4.45 -5.48 4.64
N PHE A 262 5.22 -4.58 5.25
CA PHE A 262 6.68 -4.51 5.16
C PHE A 262 7.33 -4.96 6.49
N PRO A 263 7.69 -6.26 6.64
CA PRO A 263 8.13 -6.83 7.91
C PRO A 263 9.47 -6.30 8.46
N HIS A 264 10.38 -5.84 7.59
CA HIS A 264 11.77 -5.57 7.98
C HIS A 264 11.90 -4.48 9.06
N GLY A 265 11.05 -3.45 9.01
CA GLY A 265 11.08 -2.38 10.01
C GLY A 265 10.84 -2.87 11.44
N PHE A 266 10.01 -3.89 11.61
CA PHE A 266 9.72 -4.46 12.93
C PHE A 266 10.88 -5.28 13.49
N GLU A 267 11.65 -5.96 12.63
CA GLU A 267 12.88 -6.64 13.04
C GLU A 267 13.92 -5.65 13.56
N LEU A 268 14.12 -4.54 12.83
CA LEU A 268 15.08 -3.51 13.22
C LEU A 268 14.68 -2.78 14.51
N VAL A 269 13.41 -2.42 14.65
CA VAL A 269 12.90 -1.79 15.88
C VAL A 269 12.89 -2.78 17.05
N GLY A 270 12.62 -4.05 16.78
CA GLY A 270 12.58 -5.15 17.74
C GLY A 270 13.87 -5.35 18.53
N GLN A 271 15.02 -4.92 17.98
CA GLN A 271 16.31 -4.95 18.67
C GLN A 271 16.33 -4.11 19.95
N TRP A 272 15.48 -3.09 20.07
CA TRP A 272 15.41 -2.20 21.23
C TRP A 272 13.98 -1.95 21.75
N LEU A 273 12.96 -2.45 21.05
CA LEU A 273 11.55 -2.51 21.48
C LEU A 273 11.00 -3.90 21.12
N PRO A 274 11.27 -4.94 21.94
CA PRO A 274 10.94 -6.34 21.62
C PRO A 274 9.48 -6.59 21.24
N GLU A 275 8.55 -5.77 21.73
CA GLU A 275 7.12 -5.80 21.39
C GLU A 275 6.86 -5.65 19.88
N ALA A 276 7.77 -5.01 19.14
CA ALA A 276 7.67 -4.91 17.69
C ALA A 276 7.74 -6.28 16.99
N LEU A 277 8.51 -7.22 17.54
CA LEU A 277 8.71 -8.56 16.96
C LEU A 277 7.40 -9.37 16.96
N ALA A 278 6.53 -9.15 17.95
CA ALA A 278 5.23 -9.82 18.04
C ALA A 278 4.32 -9.55 16.82
N ILE A 279 4.52 -8.43 16.12
CA ILE A 279 3.76 -8.07 14.91
C ILE A 279 4.13 -9.03 13.78
N ASN A 280 5.43 -9.25 13.55
CA ASN A 280 5.92 -10.19 12.56
C ASN A 280 5.55 -11.63 12.92
N ASP A 281 5.64 -12.01 14.20
CA ASP A 281 5.28 -13.37 14.63
C ASP A 281 3.80 -13.68 14.36
N ARG A 282 2.90 -12.71 14.63
CA ARG A 282 1.47 -12.86 14.28
C ARG A 282 1.24 -12.90 12.77
N PHE A 283 1.97 -12.09 12.01
CA PHE A 283 1.87 -12.10 10.55
C PHE A 283 2.35 -13.43 9.95
N LEU A 284 3.45 -14.00 10.48
CA LEU A 284 3.98 -15.31 10.08
C LEU A 284 2.96 -16.44 10.28
N VAL A 285 2.11 -16.37 11.31
CA VAL A 285 0.99 -17.32 11.47
C VAL A 285 0.01 -17.26 10.29
N GLY A 286 -0.32 -16.06 9.80
CA GLY A 286 -1.17 -15.88 8.63
C GLY A 286 -0.47 -16.29 7.34
N LEU A 287 0.82 -15.97 7.22
CA LEU A 287 1.69 -16.34 6.10
C LEU A 287 1.74 -17.86 5.93
N ALA A 288 1.93 -18.60 7.02
CA ALA A 288 1.97 -20.07 7.04
C ALA A 288 0.64 -20.72 6.62
N LYS A 289 -0.48 -19.99 6.79
CA LYS A 289 -1.82 -20.38 6.34
C LYS A 289 -2.15 -19.93 4.92
N GLY A 290 -1.23 -19.27 4.21
CA GLY A 290 -1.45 -18.74 2.86
C GLY A 290 -2.40 -17.54 2.83
N LEU A 291 -2.50 -16.76 3.92
CA LEU A 291 -3.39 -15.60 4.02
C LEU A 291 -2.74 -14.29 3.54
N ALA A 292 -1.48 -14.33 3.11
CA ALA A 292 -0.80 -13.17 2.58
C ALA A 292 -1.46 -12.68 1.28
N PRO A 293 -1.48 -11.35 1.05
CA PRO A 293 -1.91 -10.80 -0.21
C PRO A 293 -0.98 -11.21 -1.36
N CYS A 294 -1.53 -11.37 -2.55
CA CYS A 294 -0.77 -11.62 -3.76
C CYS A 294 -0.13 -10.31 -4.25
N TYR A 295 1.19 -10.21 -4.11
CA TYR A 295 1.99 -9.09 -4.62
C TYR A 295 2.61 -9.36 -5.99
N ALA A 296 2.29 -10.49 -6.63
CA ALA A 296 2.85 -10.89 -7.93
C ALA A 296 2.23 -10.10 -9.10
N ASP A 297 2.32 -8.77 -9.05
CA ASP A 297 1.95 -7.84 -10.12
C ASP A 297 3.23 -7.29 -10.78
N ASP A 298 3.28 -7.31 -12.12
CA ASP A 298 4.51 -7.02 -12.89
C ASP A 298 5.04 -5.60 -12.66
N HIS A 299 4.24 -4.67 -12.15
CA HIS A 299 4.62 -3.28 -11.93
C HIS A 299 5.14 -3.02 -10.51
N ILE A 300 4.74 -3.82 -9.51
CA ILE A 300 4.99 -3.56 -8.07
C ILE A 300 5.52 -4.78 -7.28
N ILE A 301 5.79 -5.91 -7.94
CA ILE A 301 6.32 -7.14 -7.31
C ILE A 301 7.60 -6.89 -6.50
N GLY A 302 8.39 -5.90 -6.88
CA GLY A 302 9.62 -5.50 -6.19
C GLY A 302 9.39 -5.08 -4.73
N HIS A 303 8.37 -4.25 -4.47
CA HIS A 303 8.14 -3.57 -3.18
C HIS A 303 8.26 -4.49 -1.96
N HIS A 304 7.62 -5.65 -2.00
CA HIS A 304 7.57 -6.56 -0.86
C HIS A 304 8.70 -7.59 -0.91
N THR A 305 9.16 -7.97 -2.11
CA THR A 305 10.16 -9.02 -2.31
C THR A 305 11.48 -8.66 -1.64
N TRP A 306 11.99 -7.43 -1.82
CA TRP A 306 13.22 -7.03 -1.13
C TRP A 306 13.01 -6.97 0.38
N ASN A 307 11.86 -6.46 0.85
CA ASN A 307 11.62 -6.26 2.27
C ASN A 307 11.51 -7.59 3.03
N TYR A 308 10.95 -8.62 2.41
CA TYR A 308 10.85 -9.96 2.98
C TYR A 308 12.23 -10.63 3.07
N LEU A 309 13.09 -10.49 2.05
CA LEU A 309 14.48 -10.97 2.12
C LEU A 309 15.27 -10.27 3.23
N LEU A 310 15.10 -8.95 3.40
CA LEU A 310 15.73 -8.21 4.50
C LEU A 310 15.20 -8.64 5.87
N ALA A 311 13.89 -8.90 6.00
CA ALA A 311 13.31 -9.37 7.26
C ALA A 311 13.83 -10.76 7.65
N TRP A 312 14.07 -11.65 6.68
CA TRP A 312 14.74 -12.92 6.94
C TRP A 312 16.20 -12.72 7.33
N ARG A 313 16.95 -11.89 6.58
CA ARG A 313 18.38 -11.67 6.82
C ARG A 313 18.65 -11.06 8.20
N ASP A 314 17.82 -10.10 8.59
CA ASP A 314 17.97 -9.34 9.83
C ASP A 314 17.02 -9.85 10.93
N PHE A 315 16.52 -11.10 10.80
CA PHE A 315 15.57 -11.71 11.72
C PHE A 315 16.15 -11.82 13.12
N VAL A 316 15.47 -11.24 14.12
CA VAL A 316 15.91 -11.30 15.51
C VAL A 316 15.43 -12.59 16.15
N SER A 317 16.28 -13.59 16.39
CA SER A 317 15.86 -14.86 17.00
C SER A 317 15.63 -14.76 18.52
N ASP A 318 16.43 -13.95 19.19
CA ASP A 318 16.47 -13.88 20.64
C ASP A 318 15.44 -12.89 21.19
N ASN A 319 14.97 -13.11 22.41
CA ASN A 319 14.07 -12.18 23.13
C ASN A 319 12.75 -11.86 22.41
N ARG A 320 12.29 -12.71 21.48
CA ARG A 320 10.94 -12.59 20.91
C ARG A 320 9.89 -12.79 22.01
N PRO A 321 8.98 -11.83 22.22
CA PRO A 321 7.89 -12.00 23.18
C PRO A 321 6.96 -13.12 22.73
N SER A 322 6.44 -13.89 23.67
CA SER A 322 5.39 -14.87 23.36
C SER A 322 4.19 -14.19 22.72
N ILE A 323 3.58 -14.80 21.71
CA ILE A 323 2.34 -14.30 21.11
C ILE A 323 1.22 -14.39 22.15
N SER A 324 0.99 -13.32 22.89
CA SER A 324 -0.05 -13.26 23.90
C SER A 324 -1.45 -13.26 23.27
N PRO A 325 -2.45 -13.87 23.92
CA PRO A 325 -3.85 -13.65 23.56
C PRO A 325 -4.19 -12.16 23.55
N ARG A 326 -5.04 -11.74 22.61
CA ARG A 326 -5.51 -10.35 22.59
C ARG A 326 -6.57 -10.17 23.66
N PRO A 327 -6.41 -9.20 24.59
CA PRO A 327 -7.42 -8.95 25.60
C PRO A 327 -8.67 -8.35 24.97
N ASP A 328 -9.81 -8.63 25.62
CA ASP A 328 -11.03 -7.89 25.39
C ASP A 328 -10.74 -6.39 25.60
N SER A 329 -11.02 -5.59 24.56
CA SER A 329 -10.64 -4.18 24.50
C SER A 329 -11.42 -3.46 23.42
N ARG A 330 -11.63 -2.16 23.64
CA ARG A 330 -12.23 -1.27 22.63
C ARG A 330 -11.30 -0.09 22.38
N ILE A 331 -10.76 -0.01 21.18
CA ILE A 331 -9.81 1.01 20.74
C ILE A 331 -10.52 1.89 19.73
N TRP A 332 -10.72 3.17 20.07
CA TRP A 332 -11.28 4.16 19.16
C TRP A 332 -10.21 5.15 18.74
N LEU A 333 -9.72 4.98 17.50
CA LEU A 333 -8.87 5.95 16.82
C LEU A 333 -9.79 7.02 16.20
N LYS A 334 -10.03 8.09 16.95
CA LYS A 334 -10.92 9.18 16.61
C LYS A 334 -10.44 9.95 15.37
N GLU A 335 -9.15 10.22 15.23
CA GLU A 335 -8.64 10.95 14.06
C GLU A 335 -8.55 10.05 12.82
N ALA A 336 -8.18 8.78 12.99
CA ALA A 336 -8.26 7.79 11.91
C ALA A 336 -9.70 7.44 11.52
N GLN A 337 -10.68 7.68 12.40
CA GLN A 337 -12.08 7.25 12.29
C GLN A 337 -12.23 5.73 12.18
N ILE A 338 -11.43 5.00 12.96
CA ILE A 338 -11.42 3.54 13.02
C ILE A 338 -11.72 3.09 14.45
N LEU A 339 -12.66 2.14 14.57
CA LEU A 339 -12.98 1.47 15.82
C LEU A 339 -12.53 0.00 15.72
N ILE A 340 -11.80 -0.47 16.73
CA ILE A 340 -11.42 -1.87 16.91
C ILE A 340 -12.06 -2.34 18.20
N ASP A 341 -12.95 -3.32 18.10
CA ASP A 341 -13.76 -3.82 19.21
C ASP A 341 -13.50 -5.32 19.36
N ARG A 342 -12.93 -5.72 20.50
CA ARG A 342 -12.56 -7.09 20.84
C ARG A 342 -13.32 -7.50 22.08
N ARG A 343 -14.18 -8.51 21.95
CA ARG A 343 -14.94 -9.06 23.08
C ARG A 343 -15.34 -10.50 22.81
N GLN A 344 -15.20 -11.35 23.82
CA GLN A 344 -15.68 -12.73 23.80
C GLN A 344 -15.23 -13.53 22.55
N GLY A 345 -13.97 -13.34 22.12
CA GLY A 345 -13.40 -14.03 20.96
C GLY A 345 -13.88 -13.53 19.59
N VAL A 346 -14.59 -12.39 19.55
CA VAL A 346 -14.96 -11.65 18.34
C VAL A 346 -14.11 -10.38 18.23
N GLU A 347 -13.56 -10.11 17.05
CA GLU A 347 -12.82 -8.88 16.75
C GLU A 347 -13.45 -8.17 15.55
N LEU A 348 -13.91 -6.94 15.75
CA LEU A 348 -14.50 -6.06 14.74
C LEU A 348 -13.51 -4.93 14.43
N TYR A 349 -13.21 -4.75 13.14
CA TYR A 349 -12.42 -3.65 12.59
C TYR A 349 -13.34 -2.79 11.73
N LEU A 350 -13.72 -1.60 12.20
CA LEU A 350 -14.79 -0.79 11.64
C LEU A 350 -14.33 0.61 11.23
N ALA A 351 -14.60 1.01 9.99
CA ALA A 351 -14.35 2.35 9.47
C ALA A 351 -15.59 3.25 9.58
N LEU A 352 -15.53 4.19 10.52
CA LEU A 352 -16.63 5.14 10.79
C LEU A 352 -16.78 6.18 9.69
N ASN A 353 -15.67 6.56 9.05
CA ASN A 353 -15.63 7.50 7.92
C ASN A 353 -15.86 6.85 6.54
N LYS A 354 -16.21 5.55 6.49
CA LYS A 354 -16.45 4.80 5.23
C LYS A 354 -17.75 4.02 5.26
N GLY A 355 -18.79 4.67 5.78
CA GLY A 355 -20.14 4.13 5.85
C GLY A 355 -20.27 2.91 6.75
N GLY A 356 -19.31 2.68 7.63
CA GLY A 356 -19.24 1.48 8.46
C GLY A 356 -18.71 0.26 7.73
N THR A 357 -17.82 0.42 6.74
CA THR A 357 -17.07 -0.69 6.15
C THR A 357 -16.32 -1.44 7.25
N PHE A 358 -16.37 -2.78 7.27
CA PHE A 358 -15.75 -3.54 8.36
C PHE A 358 -15.22 -4.91 7.96
N LYS A 359 -14.35 -5.45 8.82
CA LYS A 359 -14.00 -6.87 8.89
C LYS A 359 -14.34 -7.39 10.29
N LEU A 360 -14.94 -8.58 10.35
CA LEU A 360 -15.27 -9.26 11.59
C LEU A 360 -14.62 -10.63 11.61
N PHE A 361 -13.95 -10.91 12.71
CA PHE A 361 -13.31 -12.17 12.97
C PHE A 361 -13.94 -12.83 14.20
N ARG A 362 -14.00 -14.16 14.20
CA ARG A 362 -14.39 -14.95 15.36
C ARG A 362 -13.44 -16.13 15.45
N ASN A 363 -12.97 -16.43 16.66
CA ASN A 363 -12.08 -17.57 16.91
C ASN A 363 -10.89 -17.62 15.94
N GLN A 364 -10.25 -16.47 15.69
CA GLN A 364 -9.08 -16.34 14.80
C GLN A 364 -9.35 -16.65 13.32
N GLN A 365 -10.59 -16.51 12.87
CA GLN A 365 -10.97 -16.69 11.46
C GLN A 365 -11.83 -15.51 10.98
N LEU A 366 -11.64 -15.11 9.72
CA LEU A 366 -12.48 -14.11 9.08
C LEU A 366 -13.90 -14.66 8.89
N VAL A 367 -14.89 -14.01 9.51
CA VAL A 367 -16.31 -14.35 9.38
C VAL A 367 -16.94 -13.59 8.22
N VAL A 368 -16.68 -12.28 8.14
CA VAL A 368 -17.24 -11.41 7.09
C VAL A 368 -16.35 -10.18 6.89
N SER A 369 -16.15 -9.80 5.62
CA SER A 369 -15.76 -8.45 5.22
C SER A 369 -16.95 -7.80 4.51
N ASP A 370 -17.20 -6.53 4.78
CA ASP A 370 -18.36 -5.79 4.27
C ASP A 370 -17.95 -4.38 3.84
N THR A 371 -18.07 -4.08 2.55
CA THR A 371 -17.75 -2.79 1.94
C THR A 371 -18.97 -1.90 1.71
N GLN A 372 -20.01 -2.07 2.53
CA GLN A 372 -21.28 -1.35 2.44
C GLN A 372 -22.05 -1.62 1.12
N PHE A 373 -23.19 -0.95 0.93
CA PHE A 373 -24.02 -1.03 -0.26
C PHE A 373 -23.27 -0.54 -1.50
N SER A 374 -23.57 -1.21 -2.60
CA SER A 374 -23.18 -0.85 -3.95
C SER A 374 -24.39 -1.03 -4.84
N VAL A 375 -24.74 0.03 -5.56
CA VAL A 375 -25.96 0.14 -6.35
C VAL A 375 -25.60 0.60 -7.75
N GLN A 376 -25.90 -0.22 -8.75
CA GLN A 376 -25.82 0.18 -10.15
C GLN A 376 -27.10 0.91 -10.54
N VAL A 377 -26.94 2.12 -11.09
CA VAL A 377 -28.05 3.03 -11.41
C VAL A 377 -27.93 3.46 -12.85
N ASN A 378 -29.06 3.41 -13.57
CA ASN A 378 -29.15 3.97 -14.91
C ASN A 378 -29.33 5.51 -14.83
N THR A 379 -28.40 6.25 -15.42
CA THR A 379 -28.40 7.72 -15.50
C THR A 379 -28.29 8.14 -16.96
N GLY A 380 -29.43 8.30 -17.63
CA GLY A 380 -29.47 8.53 -19.08
C GLY A 380 -28.97 7.30 -19.84
N ASP A 381 -27.94 7.49 -20.66
CA ASP A 381 -27.33 6.41 -21.46
C ASP A 381 -26.16 5.69 -20.74
N LYS A 382 -25.97 5.94 -19.44
CA LYS A 382 -24.82 5.42 -18.68
C LYS A 382 -25.28 4.70 -17.41
N ILE A 383 -24.58 3.62 -17.08
CA ILE A 383 -24.69 2.96 -15.77
C ILE A 383 -23.61 3.55 -14.85
N GLN A 384 -24.02 3.98 -13.67
CA GLN A 384 -23.14 4.51 -12.63
C GLN A 384 -23.27 3.70 -11.35
N ASN A 385 -22.18 3.64 -10.57
CA ASN A 385 -22.15 2.88 -9.32
C ASN A 385 -22.17 3.84 -8.12
N ALA A 386 -23.25 3.80 -7.33
CA ALA A 386 -23.33 4.46 -6.05
C ALA A 386 -22.86 3.50 -4.94
N VAL A 387 -21.88 3.92 -4.14
CA VAL A 387 -21.20 3.05 -3.16
C VAL A 387 -21.09 3.71 -1.79
N GLY A 388 -21.07 2.90 -0.72
CA GLY A 388 -20.99 3.38 0.66
C GLY A 388 -19.58 3.47 1.25
N HIS A 389 -18.60 2.77 0.66
CA HIS A 389 -17.22 2.68 1.17
C HIS A 389 -16.31 3.87 0.86
N LEU A 390 -16.84 4.98 0.32
CA LEU A 390 -16.04 6.19 0.09
C LEU A 390 -15.85 6.97 1.38
N ILE A 391 -14.66 7.54 1.56
CA ILE A 391 -14.36 8.45 2.68
C ILE A 391 -15.26 9.68 2.60
N ASP A 392 -15.93 9.99 3.70
CA ASP A 392 -16.75 11.19 3.88
C ASP A 392 -16.89 11.52 5.37
N ARG A 393 -17.48 12.67 5.67
CA ARG A 393 -17.97 12.99 7.01
C ARG A 393 -19.38 12.46 7.17
N TYR A 394 -19.52 11.39 7.93
CA TYR A 394 -20.80 10.76 8.27
C TYR A 394 -21.27 11.19 9.67
N SER A 395 -22.57 11.05 9.94
CA SER A 395 -23.08 11.13 11.31
C SER A 395 -22.78 9.81 12.01
N VAL A 396 -22.11 9.86 13.15
CA VAL A 396 -21.62 8.69 13.87
C VAL A 396 -21.97 8.82 15.34
N GLU A 397 -22.66 7.82 15.88
CA GLU A 397 -22.95 7.64 17.31
C GLU A 397 -22.29 6.34 17.75
N VAL A 398 -21.54 6.38 18.85
CA VAL A 398 -20.78 5.24 19.39
C VAL A 398 -21.08 5.11 20.87
N ASP A 399 -21.90 4.13 21.22
CA ASP A 399 -22.17 3.69 22.59
C ASP A 399 -21.51 2.31 22.82
N ASP A 400 -21.55 1.78 24.04
CA ASP A 400 -20.91 0.51 24.42
C ASP A 400 -21.36 -0.68 23.57
N ASP A 401 -22.68 -0.83 23.40
CA ASP A 401 -23.27 -1.95 22.66
C ASP A 401 -23.91 -1.52 21.33
N GLN A 402 -23.89 -0.23 20.99
CA GLN A 402 -24.52 0.30 19.79
C GLN A 402 -23.60 1.23 19.03
N ILE A 403 -23.54 1.06 17.71
CA ILE A 403 -22.85 1.98 16.80
C ILE A 403 -23.82 2.32 15.67
N VAL A 404 -24.05 3.61 15.43
CA VAL A 404 -24.92 4.08 14.35
C VAL A 404 -24.13 4.97 13.41
N ILE A 405 -24.18 4.67 12.11
CA ILE A 405 -23.50 5.42 11.06
C ILE A 405 -24.52 5.80 9.99
N GLN A 406 -24.61 7.09 9.68
CA GLN A 406 -25.58 7.62 8.73
C GLN A 406 -24.93 8.55 7.71
N GLY A 407 -25.41 8.46 6.48
CA GLY A 407 -24.80 9.21 5.40
C GLY A 407 -25.51 9.08 4.07
N LYS A 408 -24.79 9.48 3.02
CA LYS A 408 -25.19 9.24 1.64
C LYS A 408 -24.15 8.38 0.94
N LEU A 409 -24.59 7.53 0.02
CA LEU A 409 -23.67 6.87 -0.91
C LEU A 409 -22.98 7.94 -1.78
N GLY A 410 -21.85 7.59 -2.39
CA GLY A 410 -21.17 8.44 -3.37
C GLY A 410 -20.97 7.73 -4.69
N TRP A 411 -20.82 8.50 -5.77
CA TRP A 411 -20.52 7.95 -7.08
C TRP A 411 -19.08 7.46 -7.15
N ALA A 412 -18.90 6.17 -7.41
CA ALA A 412 -17.59 5.58 -7.63
C ALA A 412 -16.96 6.14 -8.91
N LYS A 413 -15.68 6.50 -8.84
CA LYS A 413 -14.90 6.95 -9.99
C LYS A 413 -14.36 5.72 -10.73
N GLN A 414 -14.89 5.46 -11.92
CA GLN A 414 -14.48 4.31 -12.75
C GLN A 414 -14.06 4.74 -14.17
N LYS A 415 -13.53 5.96 -14.30
CA LYS A 415 -13.13 6.49 -15.61
C LYS A 415 -11.96 5.66 -16.16
N GLN A 416 -12.21 4.93 -17.23
CA GLN A 416 -11.18 4.24 -17.99
C GLN A 416 -10.49 5.19 -18.98
N MET A 417 -9.24 4.89 -19.29
CA MET A 417 -8.53 5.56 -20.38
C MET A 417 -8.96 4.97 -21.71
N THR A 418 -9.63 5.77 -22.54
CA THR A 418 -9.95 5.42 -23.94
C THR A 418 -8.78 5.82 -24.85
N PRO A 419 -8.69 5.28 -26.08
CA PRO A 419 -7.69 5.73 -27.06
C PRO A 419 -7.69 7.26 -27.26
N ALA A 420 -8.87 7.88 -27.32
CA ALA A 420 -9.00 9.34 -27.41
C ALA A 420 -8.44 10.05 -26.16
N ASN A 421 -8.77 9.58 -24.95
CA ASN A 421 -8.22 10.15 -23.71
C ASN A 421 -6.69 10.00 -23.67
N LEU A 422 -6.16 8.87 -24.15
CA LEU A 422 -4.72 8.61 -24.22
C LEU A 422 -4.05 9.57 -25.21
N ILE A 423 -4.60 9.77 -26.41
CA ILE A 423 -4.07 10.73 -27.40
C ILE A 423 -4.05 12.13 -26.81
N ILE A 424 -5.15 12.58 -26.20
CA ILE A 424 -5.23 13.90 -25.55
C ILE A 424 -4.15 14.01 -24.47
N LEU A 425 -4.01 13.00 -23.61
CA LEU A 425 -2.99 12.99 -22.58
C LEU A 425 -1.58 13.09 -23.18
N ARG A 426 -1.28 12.37 -24.27
CA ARG A 426 0.01 12.48 -24.97
C ARG A 426 0.22 13.86 -25.53
N VAL A 427 -0.74 14.42 -26.26
CA VAL A 427 -0.62 15.78 -26.81
C VAL A 427 -0.35 16.79 -25.69
N VAL A 428 -1.08 16.71 -24.58
CA VAL A 428 -0.86 17.58 -23.42
C VAL A 428 0.53 17.38 -22.84
N MET A 429 0.94 16.14 -22.55
CA MET A 429 2.23 15.87 -21.91
C MET A 429 3.42 16.20 -22.82
N LEU A 430 3.35 15.92 -24.11
CA LEU A 430 4.43 16.19 -25.07
C LEU A 430 4.58 17.70 -25.39
N THR A 431 3.58 18.52 -25.11
CA THR A 431 3.60 19.97 -25.40
C THR A 431 3.83 20.81 -24.14
N VAL A 432 2.76 21.13 -23.41
CA VAL A 432 2.75 22.03 -22.25
C VAL A 432 2.96 21.26 -20.95
N GLY A 433 2.40 20.06 -20.85
CA GLY A 433 2.40 19.23 -19.64
C GLY A 433 3.80 18.87 -19.15
N ARG A 434 4.76 18.63 -20.05
CA ARG A 434 6.18 18.36 -19.70
C ARG A 434 6.85 19.46 -18.88
N PHE A 435 6.37 20.71 -18.97
CA PHE A 435 6.89 21.85 -18.21
C PHE A 435 6.14 22.07 -16.89
N PHE A 436 4.93 21.51 -16.75
CA PHE A 436 4.07 21.67 -15.56
C PHE A 436 3.52 20.32 -15.04
N PRO A 437 4.37 19.30 -14.81
CA PRO A 437 3.89 17.96 -14.44
C PRO A 437 3.10 17.93 -13.13
N ASN A 438 3.47 18.78 -12.16
CA ASN A 438 2.76 18.89 -10.87
C ASN A 438 1.32 19.42 -11.02
N LEU A 439 1.06 20.29 -12.01
CA LEU A 439 -0.29 20.79 -12.27
C LEU A 439 -1.17 19.65 -12.83
N ILE A 440 -0.65 18.89 -13.79
CA ILE A 440 -1.34 17.73 -14.36
C ILE A 440 -1.59 16.67 -13.29
N ARG A 441 -0.57 16.34 -12.48
CA ARG A 441 -0.67 15.42 -11.35
C ARG A 441 -1.78 15.85 -10.38
N LYS A 442 -1.82 17.12 -9.97
CA LYS A 442 -2.86 17.65 -9.06
C LYS A 442 -4.27 17.53 -9.66
N LEU A 443 -4.42 17.78 -10.95
CA LEU A 443 -5.70 17.62 -11.65
C LEU A 443 -6.14 16.15 -11.68
N LEU A 444 -5.25 15.23 -12.05
CA LEU A 444 -5.51 13.79 -12.09
C LEU A 444 -5.84 13.23 -10.70
N GLN A 445 -5.10 13.64 -9.66
CA GLN A 445 -5.36 13.25 -8.27
C GLN A 445 -6.78 13.64 -7.83
N LYS A 446 -7.22 14.87 -8.13
CA LYS A 446 -8.59 15.32 -7.82
C LYS A 446 -9.64 14.52 -8.60
N ILE A 447 -9.37 14.19 -9.86
CA ILE A 447 -10.32 13.46 -10.71
C ILE A 447 -10.42 11.99 -10.30
N LEU A 448 -9.32 11.33 -9.96
CA LEU A 448 -9.23 9.87 -9.82
C LEU A 448 -9.14 9.37 -8.38
N ILE A 449 -8.54 10.15 -7.48
CA ILE A 449 -8.17 9.68 -6.13
C ILE A 449 -9.07 10.29 -5.06
N THR A 450 -9.16 11.63 -4.99
CA THR A 450 -9.75 12.30 -3.81
C THR A 450 -11.15 12.87 -4.02
N GLY A 451 -11.93 12.95 -2.95
CA GLY A 451 -13.23 13.59 -2.95
C GLY A 451 -14.39 12.76 -3.50
N LYS A 452 -15.58 13.05 -2.97
CA LYS A 452 -16.81 12.29 -3.17
C LYS A 452 -17.92 13.16 -3.72
N THR A 453 -18.55 12.70 -4.81
CA THR A 453 -19.82 13.28 -5.29
C THR A 453 -20.97 12.45 -4.72
N LYS A 454 -21.89 13.08 -3.99
CA LYS A 454 -23.01 12.40 -3.31
C LYS A 454 -24.02 11.83 -4.32
N ALA A 455 -24.40 10.58 -4.13
CA ALA A 455 -25.46 9.89 -4.88
C ALA A 455 -26.82 10.06 -4.17
N PRO A 456 -27.96 9.87 -4.85
CA PRO A 456 -29.30 10.08 -4.30
C PRO A 456 -29.80 8.90 -3.43
N PHE A 457 -28.89 8.33 -2.63
CA PHE A 457 -29.18 7.24 -1.71
C PHE A 457 -28.65 7.61 -0.33
N SER A 458 -29.53 7.60 0.67
CA SER A 458 -29.16 7.83 2.07
C SER A 458 -29.19 6.51 2.81
N PHE A 459 -28.19 6.24 3.63
CA PHE A 459 -28.10 5.00 4.40
C PHE A 459 -28.09 5.28 5.90
N ARG A 460 -28.54 4.28 6.67
CA ARG A 460 -28.33 4.15 8.12
C ARG A 460 -27.88 2.73 8.39
N ARG A 461 -26.68 2.58 8.94
CA ARG A 461 -26.14 1.31 9.44
C ARG A 461 -26.13 1.36 10.96
N GLN A 462 -26.69 0.34 11.59
CA GLN A 462 -26.62 0.15 13.04
C GLN A 462 -25.95 -1.20 13.30
N LEU A 463 -24.93 -1.21 14.15
CA LEU A 463 -24.33 -2.41 14.70
C LEU A 463 -24.73 -2.46 16.17
N GLN A 464 -25.36 -3.56 16.58
CA GLN A 464 -25.81 -3.78 17.95
C GLN A 464 -25.21 -5.08 18.47
N TRP A 465 -24.52 -5.02 19.60
CA TRP A 465 -24.05 -6.20 20.29
C TRP A 465 -25.20 -6.86 21.06
N GLN A 466 -25.48 -8.13 20.79
CA GLN A 466 -26.50 -8.93 21.47
C GLN A 466 -26.04 -10.39 21.50
N ASP A 467 -26.17 -11.04 22.67
CA ASP A 467 -25.95 -12.48 22.83
C ASP A 467 -24.61 -13.00 22.26
N GLY A 468 -23.53 -12.22 22.42
CA GLY A 468 -22.19 -12.59 21.93
C GLY A 468 -21.96 -12.38 20.43
N GLN A 469 -22.85 -11.65 19.76
CA GLN A 469 -22.86 -11.46 18.31
C GLN A 469 -23.11 -10.00 17.93
N TRP A 470 -22.68 -9.63 16.73
CA TRP A 470 -23.02 -8.34 16.13
C TRP A 470 -24.25 -8.49 15.24
N VAL A 471 -25.33 -7.81 15.59
CA VAL A 471 -26.54 -7.64 14.78
C VAL A 471 -26.40 -6.35 13.97
N ILE A 472 -26.34 -6.47 12.65
CA ILE A 472 -26.19 -5.34 11.73
C ILE A 472 -27.52 -5.09 11.03
N THR A 473 -28.11 -3.92 11.32
CA THR A 473 -29.31 -3.42 10.64
C THR A 473 -28.92 -2.31 9.67
N ASP A 474 -29.07 -2.57 8.38
CA ASP A 474 -28.85 -1.60 7.32
C ASP A 474 -30.20 -1.10 6.77
N GLN A 475 -30.28 0.20 6.54
CA GLN A 475 -31.37 0.85 5.80
C GLN A 475 -30.80 1.64 4.63
N LEU A 476 -31.41 1.50 3.45
CA LEU A 476 -31.11 2.31 2.28
C LEU A 476 -32.38 3.00 1.78
N ARG A 477 -32.31 4.31 1.57
CA ARG A 477 -33.44 5.17 1.19
C ARG A 477 -33.13 5.93 -0.08
N THR A 478 -34.07 5.95 -1.01
CA THR A 478 -34.04 6.82 -2.19
C THR A 478 -35.45 7.28 -2.55
N LYS A 479 -35.56 8.32 -3.38
CA LYS A 479 -36.87 8.80 -3.88
C LYS A 479 -37.51 7.80 -4.83
N SER A 480 -36.71 7.11 -5.65
CA SER A 480 -37.20 6.13 -6.63
C SER A 480 -36.19 5.02 -6.85
N TRP A 481 -36.67 3.78 -6.86
CA TRP A 481 -35.89 2.58 -7.17
C TRP A 481 -35.92 2.22 -8.66
N GLN A 482 -36.71 2.92 -9.48
CA GLN A 482 -36.97 2.58 -10.89
C GLN A 482 -35.70 2.47 -11.73
N ASN A 483 -34.71 3.32 -11.45
CA ASN A 483 -33.45 3.36 -12.20
C ASN A 483 -32.39 2.41 -11.64
N VAL A 484 -32.69 1.66 -10.57
CA VAL A 484 -31.73 0.69 -10.01
C VAL A 484 -31.71 -0.57 -10.89
N VAL A 485 -30.52 -0.85 -11.41
CA VAL A 485 -30.23 -2.02 -12.25
C VAL A 485 -29.92 -3.22 -11.37
N SER A 486 -28.98 -3.04 -10.44
CA SER A 486 -28.59 -4.07 -9.46
C SER A 486 -28.14 -3.44 -8.15
N ALA A 487 -28.19 -4.22 -7.08
CA ALA A 487 -27.74 -3.82 -5.75
C ALA A 487 -27.15 -4.99 -4.99
N GLY A 488 -26.18 -4.72 -4.12
CA GLY A 488 -25.65 -5.72 -3.20
C GLY A 488 -24.60 -5.16 -2.26
N ILE A 489 -23.98 -6.05 -1.50
CA ILE A 489 -22.87 -5.76 -0.59
C ILE A 489 -21.74 -6.72 -0.91
N GLY A 490 -20.54 -6.18 -1.08
CA GLY A 490 -19.33 -6.97 -1.35
C GLY A 490 -18.40 -7.03 -0.14
N CYS A 491 -17.40 -7.89 -0.25
CA CYS A 491 -16.37 -8.10 0.77
C CYS A 491 -15.02 -7.42 0.44
N TYR A 492 -14.83 -6.96 -0.80
CA TYR A 492 -13.56 -6.41 -1.29
C TYR A 492 -13.68 -5.18 -2.19
N GLN A 493 -14.88 -4.58 -2.30
CA GLN A 493 -15.06 -3.48 -3.23
C GLN A 493 -14.25 -2.25 -2.82
N THR A 494 -13.50 -1.73 -3.78
CA THR A 494 -12.70 -0.52 -3.63
C THR A 494 -12.92 0.39 -4.83
N SER A 495 -13.08 1.69 -4.56
CA SER A 495 -13.26 2.73 -5.60
C SER A 495 -12.16 3.78 -5.57
N ILE A 496 -11.07 3.52 -4.86
CA ILE A 496 -9.86 4.35 -4.89
C ILE A 496 -8.93 3.85 -5.99
N TYR A 497 -8.21 4.77 -6.64
CA TYR A 497 -7.21 4.47 -7.65
C TYR A 497 -5.82 4.38 -7.01
N VAL A 498 -5.55 3.26 -6.33
CA VAL A 498 -4.27 2.94 -5.68
C VAL A 498 -3.89 1.51 -6.03
N VAL A 499 -2.69 1.29 -6.57
CA VAL A 499 -2.25 -0.03 -7.06
C VAL A 499 -2.34 -1.12 -5.98
N MET A 500 -1.91 -0.81 -4.74
CA MET A 500 -1.92 -1.73 -3.61
C MET A 500 -3.31 -1.95 -2.97
N SER A 501 -4.36 -1.30 -3.47
CA SER A 501 -5.72 -1.42 -2.91
C SER A 501 -6.53 -2.59 -3.48
N ARG A 502 -6.02 -3.23 -4.54
CA ARG A 502 -6.73 -4.25 -5.34
C ARG A 502 -5.94 -5.55 -5.49
N THR A 503 -4.96 -5.78 -4.63
CA THR A 503 -4.27 -7.08 -4.56
C THR A 503 -5.25 -8.15 -4.10
N PHE A 504 -5.08 -9.36 -4.61
CA PHE A 504 -5.89 -10.50 -4.20
C PHE A 504 -5.49 -10.98 -2.80
N GLN A 505 -6.46 -11.26 -1.94
CA GLN A 505 -6.27 -11.99 -0.68
C GLN A 505 -7.40 -13.02 -0.54
N VAL A 506 -7.14 -14.19 0.04
CA VAL A 506 -8.11 -15.30 0.08
C VAL A 506 -9.46 -14.94 0.72
N GLY A 507 -9.47 -13.99 1.68
CA GLY A 507 -10.71 -13.49 2.29
C GLY A 507 -11.68 -12.84 1.31
N GLN A 508 -11.20 -12.43 0.13
CA GLN A 508 -12.01 -11.86 -0.95
C GLN A 508 -12.85 -12.90 -1.71
N LEU A 509 -12.70 -14.21 -1.42
CA LEU A 509 -13.54 -15.26 -1.97
C LEU A 509 -14.94 -15.34 -1.33
N GLN A 510 -15.22 -14.53 -0.31
CA GLN A 510 -16.55 -14.46 0.29
C GLN A 510 -17.61 -14.02 -0.74
N SER A 511 -18.78 -14.63 -0.68
CA SER A 511 -19.86 -14.41 -1.66
C SER A 511 -20.37 -12.98 -1.66
N TRP A 512 -20.72 -12.50 -2.85
CA TRP A 512 -21.51 -11.28 -3.04
C TRP A 512 -22.88 -11.43 -2.38
N PHE A 513 -23.28 -10.45 -1.58
CA PHE A 513 -24.62 -10.41 -1.00
C PHE A 513 -25.58 -9.72 -1.95
N GLU A 514 -26.29 -10.52 -2.76
CA GLU A 514 -27.18 -10.06 -3.82
C GLU A 514 -28.50 -9.49 -3.26
N LEU A 515 -28.85 -8.25 -3.65
CA LEU A 515 -30.01 -7.52 -3.15
C LEU A 515 -30.94 -7.00 -4.26
N THR A 516 -30.62 -7.26 -5.53
CA THR A 516 -31.41 -6.76 -6.67
C THR A 516 -32.86 -7.22 -6.60
N GLY A 517 -33.10 -8.49 -6.25
CA GLY A 517 -34.44 -9.03 -6.10
C GLY A 517 -35.28 -8.27 -5.06
N GLU A 518 -34.68 -7.94 -3.90
CA GLU A 518 -35.37 -7.17 -2.86
C GLU A 518 -35.61 -5.72 -3.28
N VAL A 519 -34.63 -5.10 -3.94
CA VAL A 519 -34.77 -3.74 -4.46
C VAL A 519 -35.89 -3.64 -5.50
N LYS A 520 -36.02 -4.62 -6.40
CA LYS A 520 -37.06 -4.64 -7.44
C LYS A 520 -38.49 -4.75 -6.87
N LYS A 521 -38.66 -5.19 -5.62
CA LYS A 521 -39.96 -5.25 -4.93
C LYS A 521 -40.38 -3.90 -4.34
N LEU A 522 -39.46 -2.93 -4.24
CA LEU A 522 -39.71 -1.66 -3.55
C LEU A 522 -40.40 -0.63 -4.45
N SER A 523 -41.47 -0.03 -3.93
CA SER A 523 -42.12 1.15 -4.49
C SER A 523 -41.35 2.44 -4.16
N ALA A 524 -41.66 3.53 -4.86
CA ALA A 524 -41.05 4.84 -4.59
C ALA A 524 -41.17 5.25 -3.11
N GLY A 525 -40.07 5.71 -2.52
CA GLY A 525 -39.99 6.12 -1.11
C GLY A 525 -39.92 4.98 -0.08
N GLN A 526 -40.15 3.71 -0.47
CA GLN A 526 -39.94 2.58 0.44
C GLN A 526 -38.46 2.39 0.77
N VAL A 527 -38.19 1.89 1.97
CA VAL A 527 -36.84 1.68 2.51
C VAL A 527 -36.44 0.24 2.27
N LEU A 528 -35.26 0.02 1.71
CA LEU A 528 -34.62 -1.29 1.76
C LEU A 528 -34.08 -1.48 3.18
N GLN A 529 -34.55 -2.50 3.88
CA GLN A 529 -34.08 -2.84 5.22
C GLN A 529 -33.52 -4.26 5.23
N LEU A 530 -32.37 -4.42 5.88
CA LEU A 530 -31.63 -5.67 5.98
C LEU A 530 -31.16 -5.85 7.41
N GLU A 531 -31.37 -7.03 7.98
CA GLU A 531 -30.77 -7.45 9.25
C GLU A 531 -29.87 -8.67 9.01
N ARG A 532 -28.65 -8.63 9.55
CA ARG A 532 -27.66 -9.71 9.46
C ARG A 532 -27.04 -9.94 10.83
N LYS A 533 -26.81 -11.19 11.21
CA LYS A 533 -26.20 -11.55 12.49
C LYS A 533 -24.87 -12.23 12.21
N PHE A 534 -23.82 -11.78 12.89
CA PHE A 534 -22.47 -12.28 12.70
C PHE A 534 -21.88 -12.83 13.96
#